data_AF-A0A349D435-F1
#
_entry.id   AF-A0A349D435-F1
#
_cell.length_a   1.000
_cell.length_b   1.000
_cell.length_c   1.000
_cell.angle_alpha   90.00
_cell.angle_beta   90.00
_cell.angle_gamma   90.00
#
_symmetry.space_group_name_H-M   'P 1'
#
loop_
_entity.id
_entity.type
_entity.pdbx_description
1 polymer ?
#
loop_
_entity_poly.entity_id
_entity_poly.type
_entity_poly.pdbx_seq_one_letter_code
_entity_poly.pdbx_strand_id
1 'polypeptide(L)'
;MNTVKDSMHGVQGAGFINVAVNDVEGGQGAGFANVSRGSMDEIQGAGFLNVTLKDAHGVQGAGFLNLTGGNMEGGQGAGFLNVTKGDFNGGQIAGFLNTTGGTHSGFQAAGFLNVAKTLKGVQIGIINVADSIEDGAQFGLLSFSRNGYKRLDLIGSETFYGQMNIKLGMKHFYNIFSAGTRLENSDFIWALGYGLGTSFDLSEKVDLSLEGITYHVNEGAFWTSQWNNLNKINAGLSYKLNKNLAVYGGGSLNIHLSKMYDSDSQTFTSTAAPYSKYTEVVGNTQVQIYPGFNFGISII
;
A
#
# COMPACT_ATOMS: atom_id res chain seq x y z
N MET A 1 -12.62 7.47 -40.11
CA MET A 1 -11.20 7.17 -39.83
C MET A 1 -10.38 8.26 -40.51
N ASN A 2 -9.48 8.92 -39.78
CA ASN A 2 -8.57 9.94 -40.29
C ASN A 2 -7.15 9.36 -40.23
N THR A 3 -6.41 9.37 -41.34
CA THR A 3 -5.08 8.74 -41.41
C THR A 3 -4.08 9.69 -42.04
N VAL A 4 -2.99 9.96 -41.31
CA VAL A 4 -1.82 10.68 -41.80
C VAL A 4 -0.69 9.67 -41.99
N LYS A 5 -0.20 9.57 -43.23
CA LYS A 5 0.86 8.63 -43.61
C LYS A 5 2.27 9.18 -43.36
N ASP A 6 2.38 10.49 -43.26
CA ASP A 6 3.63 11.18 -42.94
C ASP A 6 3.60 11.71 -41.50
N SER A 7 4.57 12.53 -41.11
CA SER A 7 4.52 13.23 -39.81
C SER A 7 3.35 14.19 -39.75
N MET A 8 2.65 14.23 -38.61
CA MET A 8 1.52 15.13 -38.37
C MET A 8 2.01 16.31 -37.53
N HIS A 9 1.90 17.52 -38.05
CA HIS A 9 2.13 18.76 -37.31
C HIS A 9 0.80 19.54 -37.23
N GLY A 10 0.30 19.78 -36.01
CA GLY A 10 -0.94 20.51 -35.76
C GLY A 10 -2.02 19.69 -35.05
N VAL A 11 -3.29 19.89 -35.41
CA VAL A 11 -4.42 19.24 -34.72
C VAL A 11 -5.11 18.24 -35.65
N GLN A 12 -5.28 17.01 -35.19
CA GLN A 12 -6.00 15.95 -35.89
C GLN A 12 -7.25 15.51 -35.10
N GLY A 13 -8.42 15.60 -35.75
CA GLY A 13 -9.70 15.19 -35.19
C GLY A 13 -10.37 14.09 -36.01
N ALA A 14 -11.03 13.14 -35.34
CA ALA A 14 -11.93 12.17 -35.98
C ALA A 14 -13.12 11.78 -35.10
N GLY A 15 -14.27 11.55 -35.72
CA GLY A 15 -15.44 11.02 -35.02
C GLY A 15 -15.26 9.59 -34.47
N PHE A 16 -14.30 8.82 -34.99
CA PHE A 16 -14.05 7.44 -34.53
C PHE A 16 -12.57 7.17 -34.26
N ILE A 17 -11.72 7.11 -35.31
CA ILE A 17 -10.29 6.76 -35.18
C ILE A 17 -9.40 7.76 -35.91
N ASN A 18 -8.33 8.20 -35.23
CA ASN A 18 -7.13 8.81 -35.84
C ASN A 18 -5.98 7.79 -35.92
N VAL A 19 -5.25 7.78 -37.03
CA VAL A 19 -4.01 7.02 -37.20
C VAL A 19 -2.92 7.93 -37.75
N ALA A 20 -1.75 7.94 -37.10
CA ALA A 20 -0.53 8.55 -37.59
C ALA A 20 0.55 7.48 -37.75
N VAL A 21 1.13 7.40 -38.95
CA VAL A 21 2.15 6.38 -39.28
C VAL A 21 3.54 6.80 -38.81
N ASN A 22 3.85 8.09 -38.84
CA ASN A 22 5.12 8.64 -38.36
C ASN A 22 4.88 9.44 -37.08
N ASP A 23 5.78 10.39 -36.80
CA ASP A 23 5.78 11.18 -35.58
C ASP A 23 4.64 12.21 -35.59
N VAL A 24 4.19 12.58 -34.39
CA VAL A 24 3.08 13.50 -34.19
C VAL A 24 3.49 14.63 -33.25
N GLU A 25 3.30 15.86 -33.70
CA GLU A 25 3.55 17.09 -32.94
C GLU A 25 2.28 17.97 -32.95
N GLY A 26 1.70 18.23 -31.78
CA GLY A 26 0.49 19.06 -31.64
C GLY A 26 -0.63 18.44 -30.81
N GLY A 27 -1.72 17.99 -31.43
CA GLY A 27 -2.84 17.39 -30.69
C GLY A 27 -3.75 16.45 -31.48
N GLN A 28 -4.21 15.39 -30.83
CA GLN A 28 -5.07 14.36 -31.40
C GLN A 28 -6.35 14.15 -30.58
N GLY A 29 -7.50 14.17 -31.25
CA GLY A 29 -8.82 13.96 -30.64
C GLY A 29 -9.66 12.95 -31.42
N ALA A 30 -10.09 11.86 -30.77
CA ALA A 30 -10.93 10.84 -31.41
C ALA A 30 -12.10 10.36 -30.54
N GLY A 31 -13.24 10.10 -31.16
CA GLY A 31 -14.40 9.53 -30.45
C GLY A 31 -14.15 8.13 -29.86
N PHE A 32 -13.29 7.33 -30.49
CA PHE A 32 -12.94 5.98 -30.02
C PHE A 32 -11.43 5.81 -29.78
N ALA A 33 -10.58 6.04 -30.79
CA ALA A 33 -9.16 5.72 -30.68
C ALA A 33 -8.20 6.69 -31.39
N ASN A 34 -7.04 6.96 -30.76
CA ASN A 34 -5.87 7.52 -31.44
C ASN A 34 -4.75 6.46 -31.48
N VAL A 35 -4.10 6.30 -32.64
CA VAL A 35 -2.96 5.38 -32.82
C VAL A 35 -1.82 6.11 -33.52
N SER A 36 -0.69 6.28 -32.83
CA SER A 36 0.58 6.75 -33.38
C SER A 36 1.61 5.62 -33.41
N ARG A 37 2.18 5.36 -34.58
CA ARG A 37 3.29 4.40 -34.72
C ARG A 37 4.66 5.03 -34.45
N GLY A 38 4.76 6.36 -34.54
CA GLY A 38 5.96 7.13 -34.27
C GLY A 38 6.07 7.57 -32.81
N SER A 39 6.95 8.54 -32.59
CA SER A 39 7.01 9.30 -31.34
C SER A 39 5.94 10.40 -31.33
N MET A 40 5.59 10.84 -30.13
CA MET A 40 4.51 11.77 -29.87
C MET A 40 5.04 12.94 -29.03
N ASP A 41 4.78 14.18 -29.43
CA ASP A 41 4.96 15.41 -28.64
C ASP A 41 3.66 16.22 -28.71
N GLU A 42 2.66 15.82 -27.92
CA GLU A 42 1.30 16.33 -28.06
C GLU A 42 0.36 16.08 -26.86
N ILE A 43 -0.87 16.59 -26.99
CA ILE A 43 -2.02 16.22 -26.17
C ILE A 43 -2.91 15.24 -26.97
N GLN A 44 -3.07 14.02 -26.48
CA GLN A 44 -3.96 13.00 -27.04
C GLN A 44 -5.20 12.79 -26.17
N GLY A 45 -6.38 12.83 -26.78
CA GLY A 45 -7.67 12.55 -26.15
C GLY A 45 -8.49 11.54 -26.94
N ALA A 46 -8.93 10.45 -26.31
CA ALA A 46 -9.81 9.47 -26.94
C ALA A 46 -10.94 8.99 -26.02
N GLY A 47 -12.10 8.68 -26.59
CA GLY A 47 -13.21 8.10 -25.83
C GLY A 47 -12.90 6.71 -25.26
N PHE A 48 -12.02 5.93 -25.90
CA PHE A 48 -11.67 4.58 -25.44
C PHE A 48 -10.16 4.36 -25.30
N LEU A 49 -9.35 4.52 -26.37
CA LEU A 49 -7.93 4.17 -26.31
C LEU A 49 -6.99 5.17 -27.00
N ASN A 50 -5.83 5.42 -26.39
CA ASN A 50 -4.67 6.05 -27.05
C ASN A 50 -3.50 5.06 -27.09
N VAL A 51 -2.82 4.94 -28.23
CA VAL A 51 -1.66 4.06 -28.41
C VAL A 51 -0.55 4.81 -29.12
N THR A 52 0.60 4.94 -28.47
CA THR A 52 1.85 5.43 -29.05
C THR A 52 2.89 4.31 -29.00
N LEU A 53 3.43 3.86 -30.14
CA LEU A 53 4.34 2.71 -30.17
C LEU A 53 5.79 3.03 -29.76
N LYS A 54 6.21 4.29 -29.84
CA LYS A 54 7.52 4.77 -29.38
C LYS A 54 7.37 5.67 -28.16
N ASP A 55 8.16 6.74 -28.09
CA ASP A 55 8.20 7.68 -26.99
C ASP A 55 7.06 8.69 -27.08
N ALA A 56 6.56 9.13 -25.93
CA ALA A 56 5.51 10.13 -25.83
C ALA A 56 5.91 11.23 -24.84
N HIS A 57 5.79 12.48 -25.27
CA HIS A 57 5.98 13.69 -24.47
C HIS A 57 4.66 14.46 -24.50
N GLY A 58 4.15 14.87 -23.34
CA GLY A 58 2.88 15.58 -23.22
C GLY A 58 1.83 14.84 -22.41
N VAL A 59 0.56 14.86 -22.86
CA VAL A 59 -0.58 14.37 -22.07
C VAL A 59 -1.44 13.38 -22.86
N GLN A 60 -1.74 12.22 -22.29
CA GLN A 60 -2.68 11.25 -22.85
C GLN A 60 -3.89 11.06 -21.93
N GLY A 61 -5.10 11.23 -22.47
CA GLY A 61 -6.37 11.03 -21.79
C GLY A 61 -7.26 10.05 -22.54
N ALA A 62 -7.67 8.96 -21.88
CA ALA A 62 -8.54 7.95 -22.49
C ALA A 62 -9.65 7.46 -21.55
N GLY A 63 -10.81 7.11 -22.10
CA GLY A 63 -11.88 6.49 -21.30
C GLY A 63 -11.52 5.11 -20.75
N PHE A 64 -10.66 4.35 -21.45
CA PHE A 64 -10.28 3.00 -21.03
C PHE A 64 -8.76 2.80 -20.91
N LEU A 65 -7.97 3.02 -21.98
CA LEU A 65 -6.55 2.66 -22.03
C LEU A 65 -5.67 3.75 -22.65
N ASN A 66 -4.56 4.10 -21.99
CA ASN A 66 -3.39 4.69 -22.65
C ASN A 66 -2.23 3.69 -22.70
N LEU A 67 -1.57 3.56 -23.85
CA LEU A 67 -0.39 2.72 -24.02
C LEU A 67 0.75 3.49 -24.70
N THR A 68 1.93 3.48 -24.08
CA THR A 68 3.18 3.98 -24.63
C THR A 68 4.21 2.85 -24.70
N GLY A 69 4.69 2.56 -25.91
CA GLY A 69 5.63 1.47 -26.18
C GLY A 69 7.08 1.78 -25.82
N GLY A 70 7.45 3.06 -25.78
CA GLY A 70 8.75 3.56 -25.30
C GLY A 70 8.62 4.28 -23.96
N ASN A 71 9.30 5.42 -23.84
CA ASN A 71 9.29 6.28 -22.66
C ASN A 71 8.11 7.25 -22.69
N MET A 72 7.62 7.66 -21.52
CA MET A 72 6.56 8.66 -21.39
C MET A 72 7.03 9.80 -20.47
N GLU A 73 7.00 11.04 -20.97
CA GLU A 73 7.21 12.26 -20.17
C GLU A 73 5.93 13.10 -20.16
N GLY A 74 5.42 13.42 -18.96
CA GLY A 74 4.22 14.22 -18.76
C GLY A 74 3.10 13.46 -18.03
N GLY A 75 1.89 13.46 -18.60
CA GLY A 75 0.67 12.99 -17.92
C GLY A 75 -0.05 11.85 -18.65
N GLN A 76 -0.44 10.80 -17.93
CA GLN A 76 -1.33 9.75 -18.45
C GLN A 76 -2.54 9.59 -17.53
N GLY A 77 -3.74 9.75 -18.08
CA GLY A 77 -5.01 9.62 -17.38
C GLY A 77 -5.95 8.65 -18.10
N ALA A 78 -6.38 7.58 -17.43
CA ALA A 78 -7.30 6.61 -18.01
C ALA A 78 -8.40 6.16 -17.05
N GLY A 79 -9.59 5.87 -17.58
CA GLY A 79 -10.67 5.30 -16.77
C GLY A 79 -10.35 3.88 -16.27
N PHE A 80 -9.49 3.12 -16.95
CA PHE A 80 -9.14 1.76 -16.53
C PHE A 80 -7.63 1.51 -16.43
N LEU A 81 -6.86 1.68 -17.52
CA LEU A 81 -5.44 1.28 -17.60
C LEU A 81 -4.53 2.37 -18.17
N ASN A 82 -3.37 2.56 -17.56
CA ASN A 82 -2.23 3.18 -18.24
C ASN A 82 -1.04 2.21 -18.28
N VAL A 83 -0.38 2.13 -19.44
CA VAL A 83 0.75 1.22 -19.67
C VAL A 83 1.90 1.99 -20.33
N THR A 84 3.06 2.03 -19.69
CA THR A 84 4.31 2.51 -20.29
C THR A 84 5.35 1.41 -20.20
N LYS A 85 5.89 0.97 -21.35
CA LYS A 85 6.86 -0.14 -21.37
C LYS A 85 8.28 0.30 -20.98
N GLY A 86 8.66 1.54 -21.28
CA GLY A 86 9.93 2.15 -20.89
C GLY A 86 9.84 2.88 -19.55
N ASP A 87 10.59 3.97 -19.46
CA ASP A 87 10.59 4.88 -18.32
C ASP A 87 9.39 5.84 -18.37
N PHE A 88 8.89 6.23 -17.20
CA PHE A 88 7.81 7.19 -17.05
C PHE A 88 8.29 8.35 -16.17
N ASN A 89 8.09 9.59 -16.61
CA ASN A 89 8.39 10.80 -15.83
C ASN A 89 7.15 11.71 -15.79
N GLY A 90 6.54 11.89 -14.61
CA GLY A 90 5.40 12.79 -14.40
C GLY A 90 4.27 12.16 -13.60
N GLY A 91 3.02 12.25 -14.07
CA GLY A 91 1.82 11.76 -13.36
C GLY A 91 1.02 10.71 -14.14
N GLN A 92 0.85 9.51 -13.57
CA GLN A 92 0.07 8.40 -14.15
C GLN A 92 -1.13 8.06 -13.25
N ILE A 93 -2.36 8.26 -13.74
CA ILE A 93 -3.59 8.07 -12.97
C ILE A 93 -4.56 7.17 -13.73
N ALA A 94 -4.95 6.05 -13.12
CA ALA A 94 -5.90 5.10 -13.70
C ALA A 94 -7.00 4.70 -12.71
N GLY A 95 -8.20 4.40 -13.21
CA GLY A 95 -9.26 3.85 -12.36
C GLY A 95 -8.93 2.47 -11.78
N PHE A 96 -8.15 1.64 -12.49
CA PHE A 96 -7.84 0.29 -12.04
C PHE A 96 -6.33 0.01 -11.94
N LEU A 97 -5.56 0.18 -13.02
CA LEU A 97 -4.15 -0.22 -13.03
C LEU A 97 -3.25 0.76 -13.78
N ASN A 98 -2.09 1.03 -13.18
CA ASN A 98 -0.96 1.67 -13.85
C ASN A 98 0.24 0.72 -13.88
N THR A 99 0.97 0.70 -15.00
CA THR A 99 2.22 -0.06 -15.12
C THR A 99 3.30 0.75 -15.82
N THR A 100 4.52 0.67 -15.28
CA THR A 100 5.75 1.21 -15.85
C THR A 100 6.82 0.11 -15.90
N GLY A 101 7.25 -0.30 -17.08
CA GLY A 101 8.23 -1.37 -17.27
C GLY A 101 9.66 -0.99 -16.88
N GLY A 102 9.97 0.31 -16.88
CA GLY A 102 11.23 0.89 -16.43
C GLY A 102 11.11 1.64 -15.11
N THR A 103 11.75 2.81 -15.05
CA THR A 103 11.74 3.71 -13.90
C THR A 103 10.51 4.60 -13.95
N HIS A 104 9.72 4.59 -12.88
CA HIS A 104 8.64 5.56 -12.68
C HIS A 104 9.12 6.70 -11.79
N SER A 105 9.32 7.87 -12.38
CA SER A 105 9.67 9.12 -11.69
C SER A 105 8.44 10.00 -11.57
N GLY A 106 8.01 10.33 -10.35
CA GLY A 106 6.83 11.16 -10.11
C GLY A 106 5.69 10.44 -9.37
N PHE A 107 4.45 10.57 -9.84
CA PHE A 107 3.26 10.13 -9.13
C PHE A 107 2.47 9.07 -9.90
N GLN A 108 2.20 7.93 -9.27
CA GLN A 108 1.40 6.83 -9.81
C GLN A 108 0.19 6.57 -8.90
N ALA A 109 -1.03 6.73 -9.40
CA ALA A 109 -2.24 6.42 -8.63
C ALA A 109 -3.24 5.55 -9.39
N ALA A 110 -3.60 4.42 -8.80
CA ALA A 110 -4.54 3.48 -9.35
C ALA A 110 -5.52 3.01 -8.29
N GLY A 111 -6.79 2.81 -8.68
CA GLY A 111 -7.80 2.31 -7.74
C GLY A 111 -7.48 0.92 -7.19
N PHE A 112 -6.74 0.09 -7.94
CA PHE A 112 -6.39 -1.27 -7.53
C PHE A 112 -4.88 -1.53 -7.50
N LEU A 113 -4.18 -1.40 -8.63
CA LEU A 113 -2.80 -1.87 -8.75
C LEU A 113 -1.86 -0.85 -9.42
N ASN A 114 -0.76 -0.52 -8.76
CA ASN A 114 0.38 0.16 -9.39
C ASN A 114 1.57 -0.79 -9.48
N VAL A 115 2.21 -0.82 -10.66
CA VAL A 115 3.44 -1.59 -10.90
C VAL A 115 4.51 -0.68 -11.50
N ALA A 116 5.71 -0.74 -10.94
CA ALA A 116 6.91 -0.15 -11.53
C ALA A 116 8.09 -1.13 -11.38
N LYS A 117 9.10 -1.06 -12.25
CA LYS A 117 10.35 -1.78 -11.99
C LYS A 117 11.16 -1.02 -10.93
N THR A 118 11.47 0.24 -11.20
CA THR A 118 12.11 1.15 -10.25
C THR A 118 11.18 2.31 -9.93
N LEU A 119 11.01 2.64 -8.65
CA LEU A 119 10.23 3.80 -8.21
C LEU A 119 11.14 4.95 -7.74
N LYS A 120 10.88 6.14 -8.29
CA LYS A 120 11.43 7.45 -7.91
C LYS A 120 10.28 8.44 -7.66
N GLY A 121 9.51 8.23 -6.61
CA GLY A 121 8.34 9.04 -6.32
C GLY A 121 7.28 8.27 -5.54
N VAL A 122 6.01 8.58 -5.77
CA VAL A 122 4.91 8.10 -4.92
C VAL A 122 3.97 7.18 -5.70
N GLN A 123 3.67 6.01 -5.14
CA GLN A 123 2.56 5.15 -5.58
C GLN A 123 1.41 5.19 -4.57
N ILE A 124 0.17 5.33 -5.04
CA ILE A 124 -1.05 5.24 -4.22
C ILE A 124 -2.03 4.26 -4.85
N GLY A 125 -2.43 3.25 -4.11
CA GLY A 125 -3.41 2.26 -4.57
C GLY A 125 -3.66 1.18 -3.53
N ILE A 126 -4.54 0.22 -3.82
CA ILE A 126 -4.75 -0.92 -2.91
C ILE A 126 -3.50 -1.80 -2.85
N ILE A 127 -2.92 -2.09 -4.01
CA ILE A 127 -1.68 -2.86 -4.17
C ILE A 127 -0.65 -2.02 -4.92
N ASN A 128 0.54 -1.90 -4.36
CA ASN A 128 1.69 -1.25 -4.98
C ASN A 128 2.85 -2.23 -5.05
N VAL A 129 3.43 -2.37 -6.24
CA VAL A 129 4.55 -3.29 -6.50
C VAL A 129 5.69 -2.54 -7.17
N ALA A 130 6.88 -2.68 -6.61
CA ALA A 130 8.13 -2.25 -7.22
C ALA A 130 9.22 -3.30 -7.05
N ASP A 131 10.16 -3.42 -8.00
CA ASP A 131 11.37 -4.23 -7.75
C ASP A 131 12.31 -3.46 -6.80
N SER A 132 12.52 -2.17 -7.07
CA SER A 132 13.32 -1.28 -6.22
C SER A 132 12.66 0.08 -6.03
N ILE A 133 12.90 0.68 -4.86
CA ILE A 133 12.53 2.06 -4.56
C ILE A 133 13.84 2.80 -4.37
N GLU A 134 14.19 3.68 -5.30
CA GLU A 134 15.40 4.53 -5.19
C GLU A 134 15.11 5.77 -4.36
N ASP A 135 13.95 6.38 -4.56
CA ASP A 135 13.47 7.53 -3.80
C ASP A 135 11.94 7.53 -3.77
N GLY A 136 11.34 7.96 -2.66
CA GLY A 136 9.89 8.08 -2.51
C GLY A 136 9.20 6.93 -1.78
N ALA A 137 7.89 6.75 -2.03
CA ALA A 137 7.00 6.01 -1.15
C ALA A 137 5.84 5.23 -1.81
N GLN A 138 5.36 4.17 -1.16
CA GLN A 138 4.21 3.38 -1.62
C GLN A 138 3.12 3.33 -0.54
N PHE A 139 2.00 4.01 -0.78
CA PHE A 139 0.86 4.03 0.13
C PHE A 139 -0.25 3.11 -0.37
N GLY A 140 -0.54 2.06 0.39
CA GLY A 140 -1.58 1.09 0.04
C GLY A 140 -1.80 0.05 1.11
N LEU A 141 -2.83 -0.78 0.94
CA LEU A 141 -3.08 -1.93 1.82
C LEU A 141 -1.99 -2.99 1.68
N LEU A 142 -1.41 -3.10 0.50
CA LEU A 142 -0.33 -4.04 0.21
C LEU A 142 0.74 -3.33 -0.61
N SER A 143 1.84 -2.97 0.04
CA SER A 143 3.01 -2.38 -0.61
C SER A 143 4.17 -3.38 -0.58
N PHE A 144 4.64 -3.79 -1.76
CA PHE A 144 5.74 -4.72 -1.93
C PHE A 144 6.90 -4.07 -2.69
N SER A 145 8.09 -4.21 -2.11
CA SER A 145 9.36 -3.86 -2.76
C SER A 145 10.39 -4.97 -2.56
N ARG A 146 10.98 -5.49 -3.65
CA ARG A 146 11.97 -6.59 -3.55
C ARG A 146 13.19 -6.17 -2.74
N ASN A 147 13.67 -4.93 -2.90
CA ASN A 147 14.76 -4.35 -2.11
C ASN A 147 14.27 -3.40 -0.99
N GLY A 148 13.01 -3.53 -0.58
CA GLY A 148 12.38 -2.67 0.42
C GLY A 148 12.64 -3.08 1.87
N TYR A 149 11.91 -2.42 2.77
CA TYR A 149 11.90 -2.70 4.20
C TYR A 149 11.21 -4.05 4.47
N LYS A 150 11.97 -4.99 5.03
CA LYS A 150 11.53 -6.33 5.41
C LYS A 150 12.01 -6.61 6.81
N ARG A 151 11.11 -6.89 7.74
CA ARG A 151 11.49 -7.32 9.10
C ARG A 151 10.60 -8.44 9.58
N LEU A 152 11.19 -9.31 10.38
CA LEU A 152 10.48 -10.31 11.15
C LEU A 152 10.74 -10.03 12.63
N ASP A 153 9.71 -9.62 13.36
CA ASP A 153 9.80 -9.42 14.80
C ASP A 153 9.26 -10.64 15.53
N LEU A 154 9.99 -11.04 16.56
CA LEU A 154 9.56 -12.02 17.56
C LEU A 154 9.56 -11.30 18.91
N ILE A 155 8.36 -10.96 19.38
CA ILE A 155 8.17 -10.11 20.56
C ILE A 155 7.21 -10.74 21.56
N GLY A 156 7.35 -10.34 22.82
CA GLY A 156 6.40 -10.55 23.89
C GLY A 156 5.81 -9.23 24.36
N SER A 157 4.60 -9.28 24.89
CA SER A 157 3.88 -8.13 25.44
C SER A 157 3.03 -8.55 26.64
N GLU A 158 2.43 -7.58 27.32
CA GLU A 158 1.45 -7.84 28.39
C GLU A 158 0.23 -8.64 27.90
N THR A 159 -0.17 -8.44 26.64
CA THR A 159 -1.40 -9.05 26.08
C THR A 159 -1.12 -10.40 25.40
N PHE A 160 -0.04 -10.49 24.64
CA PHE A 160 0.41 -11.71 23.96
C PHE A 160 1.82 -12.05 24.39
N TYR A 161 2.01 -13.23 24.98
CA TYR A 161 3.32 -13.69 25.46
C TYR A 161 4.22 -14.13 24.30
N GLY A 162 3.62 -14.65 23.22
CA GLY A 162 4.31 -14.93 21.97
C GLY A 162 3.65 -14.19 20.82
N GLN A 163 4.38 -13.30 20.17
CA GLN A 163 3.90 -12.54 19.02
C GLN A 163 4.95 -12.50 17.91
N MET A 164 4.47 -12.62 16.68
CA MET A 164 5.25 -12.55 15.46
C MET A 164 4.70 -11.44 14.57
N ASN A 165 5.56 -10.55 14.09
CA ASN A 165 5.20 -9.52 13.12
C ASN A 165 6.03 -9.65 11.84
N ILE A 166 5.35 -9.72 10.69
CA ILE A 166 5.97 -9.61 9.37
C ILE A 166 5.73 -8.20 8.86
N LYS A 167 6.81 -7.43 8.70
CA LYS A 167 6.76 -6.04 8.23
C LYS A 167 7.29 -5.95 6.81
N LEU A 168 6.49 -5.40 5.90
CA LEU A 168 6.80 -5.31 4.47
C LEU A 168 6.46 -3.93 3.91
N GLY A 169 7.35 -3.37 3.10
CA GLY A 169 7.11 -2.12 2.37
C GLY A 169 8.36 -1.26 2.35
N MET A 170 8.28 -0.07 2.93
CA MET A 170 9.38 0.89 3.01
C MET A 170 9.53 1.41 4.44
N LYS A 171 10.71 1.92 4.80
CA LYS A 171 10.98 2.32 6.19
C LYS A 171 10.00 3.38 6.72
N HIS A 172 9.62 4.34 5.88
CA HIS A 172 8.69 5.41 6.23
C HIS A 172 7.20 5.02 6.14
N PHE A 173 6.88 3.87 5.54
CA PHE A 173 5.53 3.31 5.48
C PHE A 173 5.56 1.80 5.19
N TYR A 174 5.22 0.97 6.16
CA TYR A 174 5.18 -0.48 6.00
C TYR A 174 3.88 -1.07 6.52
N ASN A 175 3.46 -2.17 5.89
CA ASN A 175 2.35 -3.00 6.33
C ASN A 175 2.87 -4.02 7.33
N ILE A 176 2.04 -4.34 8.32
CA ILE A 176 2.36 -5.27 9.40
C ILE A 176 1.31 -6.38 9.38
N PHE A 177 1.76 -7.62 9.22
CA PHE A 177 0.95 -8.81 9.46
C PHE A 177 1.38 -9.42 10.77
N SER A 178 0.47 -9.54 11.72
CA SER A 178 0.79 -9.99 13.06
C SER A 178 0.01 -11.23 13.45
N ALA A 179 0.65 -12.10 14.21
CA ALA A 179 0.02 -13.20 14.93
C ALA A 179 0.45 -13.15 16.39
N GLY A 180 -0.52 -13.22 17.31
CA GLY A 180 -0.28 -13.18 18.75
C GLY A 180 -0.91 -14.38 19.45
N THR A 181 -0.28 -14.85 20.51
CA THR A 181 -0.78 -15.95 21.35
C THR A 181 -0.56 -15.64 22.83
N ARG A 182 -1.49 -16.09 23.66
CA ARG A 182 -1.36 -16.13 25.12
C ARG A 182 -1.92 -17.45 25.62
N LEU A 183 -1.13 -18.14 26.45
CA LEU A 183 -1.54 -19.36 27.13
C LEU A 183 -1.39 -19.12 28.63
N GLU A 184 -2.50 -19.15 29.36
CA GLU A 184 -2.53 -18.93 30.79
C GLU A 184 -3.58 -19.85 31.43
N ASN A 185 -3.19 -20.64 32.44
CA ASN A 185 -4.10 -21.49 33.22
C ASN A 185 -5.07 -22.40 32.43
N SER A 186 -4.65 -22.87 31.23
CA SER A 186 -5.43 -23.66 30.26
C SER A 186 -6.32 -22.86 29.30
N ASP A 187 -6.43 -21.55 29.48
CA ASP A 187 -7.09 -20.67 28.51
C ASP A 187 -6.10 -20.29 27.41
N PHE A 188 -6.44 -20.66 26.18
CA PHE A 188 -5.67 -20.34 24.99
C PHE A 188 -6.34 -19.22 24.21
N ILE A 189 -5.59 -18.14 24.00
CA ILE A 189 -5.97 -16.99 23.20
C ILE A 189 -5.02 -16.89 22.02
N TRP A 190 -5.56 -16.67 20.84
CA TRP A 190 -4.77 -16.39 19.65
C TRP A 190 -5.44 -15.28 18.84
N ALA A 191 -4.61 -14.49 18.14
CA ALA A 191 -5.08 -13.33 17.41
C ALA A 191 -4.33 -13.18 16.10
N LEU A 192 -5.03 -12.68 15.08
CA LEU A 192 -4.44 -12.22 13.82
C LEU A 192 -4.64 -10.72 13.71
N GLY A 193 -3.59 -10.03 13.30
CA GLY A 193 -3.59 -8.59 13.19
C GLY A 193 -3.06 -8.07 11.86
N TYR A 194 -3.58 -6.91 11.49
CA TYR A 194 -3.10 -6.11 10.38
C TYR A 194 -2.83 -4.70 10.87
N GLY A 195 -1.73 -4.11 10.41
CA GLY A 195 -1.32 -2.80 10.86
C GLY A 195 -0.49 -2.05 9.85
N LEU A 196 -0.26 -0.78 10.18
CA LEU A 196 0.59 0.13 9.44
C LEU A 196 1.63 0.70 10.40
N GLY A 197 2.83 0.95 9.89
CA GLY A 197 3.89 1.54 10.68
C GLY A 197 4.79 2.45 9.89
N THR A 198 5.51 3.29 10.63
CA THR A 198 6.57 4.13 10.12
C THR A 198 7.78 4.02 11.05
N SER A 199 8.98 4.22 10.51
CA SER A 199 10.22 4.15 11.26
C SER A 199 11.19 5.25 10.85
N PHE A 200 11.86 5.83 11.83
CA PHE A 200 12.81 6.92 11.68
C PHE A 200 14.18 6.48 12.22
N ASP A 201 15.25 6.76 11.47
CA ASP A 201 16.62 6.64 11.99
C ASP A 201 16.87 7.77 12.99
N LEU A 202 17.02 7.44 14.28
CA LEU A 202 17.51 8.39 15.28
C LEU A 202 19.04 8.46 15.29
N SER A 203 19.69 7.35 14.93
CA SER A 203 21.14 7.23 14.71
C SER A 203 21.40 6.02 13.81
N GLU A 204 22.65 5.78 13.42
CA GLU A 204 23.02 4.60 12.62
C GLU A 204 22.55 3.28 13.26
N LYS A 205 22.56 3.19 14.59
CA LYS A 205 22.21 1.98 15.35
C LYS A 205 20.80 1.99 15.96
N VAL A 206 20.09 3.12 15.97
CA VAL A 206 18.81 3.24 16.68
C VAL A 206 17.73 3.70 15.75
N ASP A 207 16.68 2.88 15.61
CA ASP A 207 15.46 3.24 14.91
C ASP A 207 14.34 3.54 15.93
N LEU A 208 13.57 4.59 15.71
CA LEU A 208 12.26 4.80 16.33
C LEU A 208 11.19 4.23 15.40
N SER A 209 10.15 3.62 15.96
CA SER A 209 9.00 3.08 15.23
C SER A 209 7.70 3.55 15.86
N LEU A 210 6.73 3.92 15.02
CA LEU A 210 5.36 4.21 15.41
C LEU A 210 4.45 3.30 14.58
N GLU A 211 3.61 2.51 15.25
CA GLU A 211 2.82 1.46 14.61
C GLU A 211 1.39 1.46 15.15
N GLY A 212 0.41 1.30 14.26
CA GLY A 212 -0.99 1.04 14.61
C GLY A 212 -1.38 -0.34 14.10
N ILE A 213 -1.85 -1.22 14.98
CA ILE A 213 -2.23 -2.59 14.62
C ILE A 213 -3.61 -2.89 15.19
N THR A 214 -4.50 -3.45 14.37
CA THR A 214 -5.78 -4.00 14.82
C THR A 214 -5.71 -5.53 14.78
N TYR A 215 -6.19 -6.19 15.83
CA TYR A 215 -6.24 -7.63 15.97
C TYR A 215 -7.67 -8.09 16.11
N HIS A 216 -8.02 -9.19 15.44
CA HIS A 216 -9.16 -10.01 15.79
C HIS A 216 -8.69 -11.07 16.81
N VAL A 217 -9.29 -11.07 18.00
CA VAL A 217 -8.89 -11.89 19.13
C VAL A 217 -9.84 -13.07 19.31
N ASN A 218 -9.28 -14.27 19.36
CA ASN A 218 -10.02 -15.51 19.53
C ASN A 218 -9.69 -16.13 20.88
N GLU A 219 -10.74 -16.51 21.61
CA GLU A 219 -10.62 -16.99 22.99
C GLU A 219 -11.35 -18.33 23.12
N GLY A 220 -10.65 -19.37 23.57
CA GLY A 220 -11.25 -20.69 23.88
C GLY A 220 -11.85 -21.42 22.67
N ALA A 221 -11.68 -20.90 21.45
CA ALA A 221 -12.28 -21.44 20.24
C ALA A 221 -11.34 -21.31 19.03
N PHE A 222 -11.61 -22.12 18.00
CA PHE A 222 -10.93 -21.99 16.71
C PHE A 222 -11.27 -20.70 15.98
N TRP A 223 -12.42 -20.07 16.24
CA TRP A 223 -12.76 -18.74 15.73
C TRP A 223 -13.87 -18.12 16.58
N THR A 224 -13.62 -16.96 17.16
CA THR A 224 -14.62 -16.20 17.91
C THR A 224 -15.50 -15.43 16.93
N SER A 225 -16.78 -15.80 16.82
CA SER A 225 -17.74 -15.16 15.90
C SER A 225 -18.23 -13.79 16.39
N GLN A 226 -18.19 -13.55 17.70
CA GLN A 226 -18.51 -12.25 18.28
C GLN A 226 -17.39 -11.26 17.97
N TRP A 227 -17.75 -9.98 17.87
CA TRP A 227 -16.75 -8.93 17.65
C TRP A 227 -15.85 -8.82 18.89
N ASN A 228 -14.56 -9.08 18.71
CA ASN A 228 -13.56 -9.07 19.77
C ASN A 228 -12.23 -8.55 19.21
N ASN A 229 -12.06 -7.24 19.22
CA ASN A 229 -10.92 -6.59 18.58
C ASN A 229 -10.02 -5.86 19.57
N LEU A 230 -8.72 -6.03 19.40
CA LEU A 230 -7.70 -5.28 20.12
C LEU A 230 -6.97 -4.33 19.17
N ASN A 231 -7.05 -3.03 19.42
CA ASN A 231 -6.29 -2.02 18.67
C ASN A 231 -5.10 -1.57 19.52
N LYS A 232 -3.89 -1.70 18.99
CA LYS A 232 -2.64 -1.28 19.64
C LYS A 232 -2.03 -0.12 18.87
N ILE A 233 -1.64 0.94 19.59
CA ILE A 233 -0.74 1.98 19.09
C ILE A 233 0.60 1.78 19.81
N ASN A 234 1.66 1.44 19.07
CA ASN A 234 2.98 1.16 19.61
C ASN A 234 3.95 2.30 19.29
N ALA A 235 4.77 2.66 20.26
CA ALA A 235 5.96 3.47 20.07
C ALA A 235 7.17 2.68 20.57
N GLY A 236 8.09 2.31 19.68
CA GLY A 236 9.19 1.40 20.00
C GLY A 236 10.53 1.85 19.47
N LEU A 237 11.59 1.54 20.23
CA LEU A 237 12.98 1.73 19.85
C LEU A 237 13.58 0.39 19.44
N SER A 238 14.31 0.35 18.33
CA SER A 238 15.10 -0.80 17.89
C SER A 238 16.59 -0.46 17.91
N TYR A 239 17.38 -1.21 18.68
CA TYR A 239 18.84 -1.11 18.69
C TYR A 239 19.45 -2.20 17.81
N LYS A 240 20.10 -1.82 16.70
CA LYS A 240 20.77 -2.72 15.76
C LYS A 240 22.03 -3.30 16.41
N LEU A 241 22.02 -4.60 16.67
CA LEU A 241 23.19 -5.34 17.17
C LEU A 241 24.19 -5.58 16.05
N ASN A 242 23.68 -5.89 14.86
CA ASN A 242 24.44 -6.07 13.63
C ASN A 242 23.52 -5.81 12.43
N LYS A 243 23.98 -6.13 11.20
CA LYS A 243 23.24 -5.90 9.96
C LYS A 243 22.01 -6.82 9.75
N ASN A 244 21.77 -7.80 10.63
CA ASN A 244 20.71 -8.81 10.50
C ASN A 244 19.83 -8.94 11.75
N LEU A 245 20.22 -8.30 12.87
CA LEU A 245 19.55 -8.45 14.15
C LEU A 245 19.49 -7.14 14.92
N ALA A 246 18.33 -6.84 15.48
CA ALA A 246 18.10 -5.75 16.41
C ALA A 246 17.32 -6.22 17.64
N VAL A 247 17.50 -5.52 18.76
CA VAL A 247 16.66 -5.68 19.95
C VAL A 247 15.61 -4.57 19.94
N TYR A 248 14.36 -4.94 20.18
CA TYR A 248 13.21 -4.05 20.16
C TYR A 248 12.62 -3.90 21.57
N GLY A 249 12.26 -2.67 21.93
CA GLY A 249 11.54 -2.36 23.17
C GLY A 249 10.69 -1.12 23.01
N GLY A 250 9.44 -1.15 23.48
CA GLY A 250 8.51 -0.04 23.29
C GLY A 250 7.32 -0.05 24.23
N GLY A 251 6.67 1.10 24.33
CA GLY A 251 5.37 1.24 25.00
C GLY A 251 4.23 1.03 24.00
N SER A 252 3.07 0.61 24.51
CA SER A 252 1.84 0.52 23.73
C SER A 252 0.65 1.16 24.46
N LEU A 253 -0.30 1.67 23.70
CA LEU A 253 -1.63 2.00 24.17
C LEU A 253 -2.62 1.02 23.52
N ASN A 254 -3.39 0.36 24.36
CA ASN A 254 -4.29 -0.72 23.95
C ASN A 254 -5.73 -0.30 24.14
N ILE A 255 -6.55 -0.51 23.11
CA ILE A 255 -7.98 -0.24 23.09
C ILE A 255 -8.67 -1.54 22.65
N HIS A 256 -9.24 -2.22 23.62
CA HIS A 256 -9.91 -3.50 23.43
C HIS A 256 -11.44 -3.29 23.38
N LEU A 257 -12.07 -3.82 22.34
CA LEU A 257 -13.49 -3.70 22.04
C LEU A 257 -14.09 -5.11 21.94
N SER A 258 -14.96 -5.47 22.88
CA SER A 258 -15.55 -6.80 22.94
C SER A 258 -17.06 -6.77 23.06
N LYS A 259 -17.72 -7.61 22.26
CA LYS A 259 -19.14 -7.96 22.38
C LYS A 259 -19.34 -9.37 22.94
N MET A 260 -18.28 -9.99 23.48
CA MET A 260 -18.39 -11.29 24.15
C MET A 260 -19.12 -11.11 25.48
N TYR A 261 -20.43 -11.32 25.44
CA TYR A 261 -21.32 -11.19 26.58
C TYR A 261 -22.04 -12.50 26.82
N ASP A 262 -21.95 -13.00 28.04
CA ASP A 262 -22.69 -14.17 28.51
C ASP A 262 -23.98 -13.68 29.20
N SER A 263 -25.11 -14.16 28.69
CA SER A 263 -26.44 -13.77 29.16
C SER A 263 -26.81 -14.45 30.48
N ASP A 264 -26.22 -15.60 30.78
CA ASP A 264 -26.49 -16.38 32.00
C ASP A 264 -25.73 -15.79 33.19
N SER A 265 -24.45 -15.41 32.99
CA SER A 265 -23.64 -14.75 34.01
C SER A 265 -23.82 -13.22 34.06
N GLN A 266 -24.50 -12.64 33.07
CA GLN A 266 -24.66 -11.20 32.84
C GLN A 266 -23.33 -10.42 32.78
N THR A 267 -22.25 -11.07 32.36
CA THR A 267 -20.90 -10.47 32.32
C THR A 267 -20.29 -10.56 30.93
N PHE A 268 -19.43 -9.59 30.61
CA PHE A 268 -18.52 -9.75 29.49
C PHE A 268 -17.48 -10.83 29.82
N THR A 269 -17.25 -11.74 28.90
CA THR A 269 -16.44 -12.95 29.12
C THR A 269 -15.05 -12.86 28.51
N SER A 270 -14.77 -11.84 27.69
CA SER A 270 -13.44 -11.65 27.12
C SER A 270 -12.40 -11.37 28.20
N THR A 271 -11.34 -12.14 28.17
CA THR A 271 -10.16 -12.03 29.04
C THR A 271 -8.99 -11.36 28.33
N ALA A 272 -9.12 -11.01 27.05
CA ALA A 272 -8.01 -10.53 26.21
C ALA A 272 -7.22 -9.37 26.85
N ALA A 273 -7.89 -8.41 27.48
CA ALA A 273 -7.23 -7.38 28.27
C ALA A 273 -6.73 -7.98 29.62
N PRO A 274 -5.40 -8.08 29.84
CA PRO A 274 -4.85 -8.64 31.08
C PRO A 274 -5.17 -7.80 32.31
N TYR A 275 -5.35 -6.49 32.10
CA TYR A 275 -5.84 -5.53 33.07
C TYR A 275 -6.51 -4.38 32.31
N SER A 276 -7.28 -3.56 33.02
CA SER A 276 -7.90 -2.37 32.44
C SER A 276 -7.73 -1.18 33.37
N LYS A 277 -7.26 -0.04 32.84
CA LYS A 277 -7.25 1.22 33.58
C LYS A 277 -8.59 1.95 33.46
N TYR A 278 -9.24 1.78 32.32
CA TYR A 278 -10.55 2.36 32.02
C TYR A 278 -11.43 1.30 31.37
N THR A 279 -12.58 1.03 31.99
CA THR A 279 -13.59 0.11 31.46
C THR A 279 -14.92 0.85 31.36
N GLU A 280 -15.51 0.85 30.19
CA GLU A 280 -16.84 1.40 29.93
C GLU A 280 -17.65 0.43 29.08
N VAL A 281 -18.98 0.46 29.25
CA VAL A 281 -19.89 -0.29 28.39
C VAL A 281 -20.70 0.70 27.59
N VAL A 282 -20.54 0.69 26.27
CA VAL A 282 -21.27 1.55 25.34
C VAL A 282 -22.20 0.69 24.51
N GLY A 283 -23.51 0.77 24.81
CA GLY A 283 -24.50 -0.16 24.26
C GLY A 283 -24.20 -1.60 24.67
N ASN A 284 -23.96 -2.48 23.69
CA ASN A 284 -23.63 -3.88 23.93
C ASN A 284 -22.14 -4.19 23.73
N THR A 285 -21.27 -3.19 23.88
CA THR A 285 -19.82 -3.34 23.65
C THR A 285 -19.05 -2.89 24.89
N GLN A 286 -18.20 -3.76 25.41
CA GLN A 286 -17.22 -3.41 26.43
C GLN A 286 -16.00 -2.78 25.78
N VAL A 287 -15.60 -1.63 26.30
CA VAL A 287 -14.41 -0.90 25.92
C VAL A 287 -13.44 -0.92 27.08
N GLN A 288 -12.24 -1.45 26.85
CA GLN A 288 -11.16 -1.50 27.84
C GLN A 288 -9.93 -0.78 27.29
N ILE A 289 -9.37 0.14 28.06
CA ILE A 289 -8.17 0.89 27.69
C ILE A 289 -7.10 0.68 28.74
N TYR A 290 -5.89 0.31 28.28
CA TYR A 290 -4.76 0.08 29.15
C TYR A 290 -3.43 0.40 28.47
N PRO A 291 -2.43 0.94 29.21
CA PRO A 291 -1.07 1.02 28.72
C PRO A 291 -0.45 -0.37 28.66
N GLY A 292 0.52 -0.58 27.80
CA GLY A 292 1.26 -1.84 27.67
C GLY A 292 2.71 -1.61 27.27
N PHE A 293 3.41 -2.71 27.03
CA PHE A 293 4.81 -2.73 26.62
C PHE A 293 5.07 -3.90 25.68
N ASN A 294 6.04 -3.75 24.80
CA ASN A 294 6.46 -4.79 23.87
C ASN A 294 7.98 -4.90 23.95
N PHE A 295 8.52 -6.12 23.91
CA PHE A 295 9.96 -6.35 23.89
C PHE A 295 10.30 -7.60 23.08
N GLY A 296 11.46 -7.63 22.46
CA GLY A 296 11.94 -8.83 21.79
C GLY A 296 13.04 -8.55 20.78
N ILE A 297 13.05 -9.34 19.71
CA ILE A 297 14.08 -9.27 18.68
C ILE A 297 13.46 -9.04 17.30
N SER A 298 14.19 -8.31 16.47
CA SER A 298 13.84 -8.04 15.07
C SER A 298 14.94 -8.58 14.18
N ILE A 299 14.58 -9.45 13.26
CA ILE A 299 15.45 -9.87 12.14
C ILE A 299 15.25 -8.85 11.02
N ILE A 300 16.35 -8.23 10.59
CA ILE A 300 16.38 -7.09 9.65
C ILE A 300 17.09 -7.42 8.35
#